data_AF-A0A485PB67-F1
#
_entry.id   AF-A0A485PB67-F1
#
_cell.length_a   1.000
_cell.length_b   1.000
_cell.length_c   1.000
_cell.angle_alpha   90.00
_cell.angle_beta   90.00
_cell.angle_gamma   90.00
#
_symmetry.space_group_name_H-M   'P 1'
#
loop_
_entity.id
_entity.type
_entity.pdbx_description
1 polymer ?
#
loop_
_entity_poly.entity_id
_entity_poly.type
_entity_poly.pdbx_seq_one_letter_code
_entity_poly.pdbx_strand_id
1 'polypeptide(L)'
;MLNKNILLLCLQISLLGITLGGNILIWPMEGSHWLNIKIIIDELIEKEHNVTVLVASGALFITPTSTPSLTFEIYKVAFGKERIEGLIKDFVLTWMEKRPSPSTIWRFYQDIAKVIKDFHMISREICDGVLKNQKLMEKLKKSKFEVLISDPVFPCGDIVALKLGIPFMYSLRFSPASTVEKHCGKVPYPPSYVPATLSELTDQMSFTDRIRNFISYSLQDYMFNTLWKSWDSYYSKALGIHWLNIELILEELIQRNHNVTVLASSATLFINSNPDSPVNFEVIPISYKSSNIDSLIEHMIMLWIDHRPTPLTLWTFYKELGKFLDAAFRMNIQICDGVLNNTKLLARLQEGGFDVLLADPVTVCGDLVALKLGIPFVYTLRFSPASTVERHCGKIPAPASYVPAALSELTDHMTFGERVKNTISYLLQDYIFESYWGEWNSYYSKVLGSFGCLD
;
A
#
# COMPACT_ATOMS: atom_id res chain seq x y z
N MET A 1 -24.99 45.31 -33.68
CA MET A 1 -24.38 45.31 -32.32
C MET A 1 -24.94 44.21 -31.43
N LEU A 2 -26.26 43.99 -31.39
CA LEU A 2 -26.91 42.97 -30.55
C LEU A 2 -26.31 41.55 -30.70
N ASN A 3 -26.00 41.13 -31.94
CA ASN A 3 -25.48 39.79 -32.23
C ASN A 3 -24.05 39.53 -31.72
N LYS A 4 -23.20 40.56 -31.64
CA LYS A 4 -21.83 40.42 -31.09
C LYS A 4 -21.84 40.32 -29.56
N ASN A 5 -22.76 41.02 -28.90
CA ASN A 5 -22.89 40.97 -27.44
C ASN A 5 -23.44 39.62 -26.96
N ILE A 6 -24.37 39.03 -27.71
CA ILE A 6 -24.88 37.67 -27.43
C ILE A 6 -23.76 36.64 -27.58
N LEU A 7 -22.97 36.73 -28.64
CA LEU A 7 -21.84 35.81 -28.86
C LEU A 7 -20.79 35.93 -27.75
N LEU A 8 -20.48 37.16 -27.31
CA LEU A 8 -19.55 37.42 -26.21
C LEU A 8 -20.08 36.86 -24.88
N LEU A 9 -21.39 37.00 -24.63
CA LEU A 9 -22.06 36.48 -23.43
C LEU A 9 -22.07 34.95 -23.42
N CYS A 10 -22.40 34.30 -24.54
CA CYS A 10 -22.31 32.85 -24.67
C CYS A 10 -20.88 32.34 -24.51
N LEU A 11 -19.88 33.06 -25.04
CA LEU A 11 -18.47 32.73 -24.84
C LEU A 11 -18.07 32.86 -23.36
N GLN A 12 -18.50 33.93 -22.68
CA GLN A 12 -18.27 34.11 -21.24
C GLN A 12 -18.93 33.02 -20.41
N ILE A 13 -20.18 32.64 -20.70
CA ILE A 13 -20.87 31.54 -20.03
C ILE A 13 -20.21 30.20 -20.32
N SER A 14 -19.66 29.98 -21.54
CA SER A 14 -18.93 28.75 -21.86
C SER A 14 -17.55 28.66 -21.19
N LEU A 15 -16.93 29.80 -20.88
CA LEU A 15 -15.67 29.90 -20.15
C LEU A 15 -15.88 29.80 -18.62
N LEU A 16 -17.07 30.19 -18.15
CA LEU A 16 -17.58 29.93 -16.81
C LEU A 16 -18.19 28.52 -16.81
N GLY A 17 -17.34 27.49 -16.85
CA GLY A 17 -17.80 26.10 -16.78
C GLY A 17 -18.83 25.90 -15.66
N ILE A 18 -19.84 25.05 -15.89
CA ILE A 18 -20.83 24.71 -14.86
C ILE A 18 -20.09 23.96 -13.75
N THR A 19 -19.78 24.63 -12.63
CA THR A 19 -19.24 23.96 -11.44
C THR A 19 -20.41 23.41 -10.65
N LEU A 20 -20.69 22.11 -10.81
CA LEU A 20 -21.62 21.41 -9.93
C LEU A 20 -20.89 21.04 -8.63
N GLY A 21 -21.62 21.10 -7.52
CA GLY A 21 -21.12 20.58 -6.25
C GLY A 21 -20.84 19.09 -6.34
N GLY A 22 -19.60 18.71 -6.09
CA GLY A 22 -19.14 17.32 -5.98
C GLY A 22 -19.74 16.53 -4.82
N ASN A 23 -19.66 15.20 -4.90
CA ASN A 23 -20.10 14.28 -3.85
C ASN A 23 -18.88 13.79 -3.05
N ILE A 24 -18.82 14.15 -1.77
CA ILE A 24 -17.63 14.02 -0.92
C ILE A 24 -17.88 13.01 0.20
N LEU A 25 -16.95 12.08 0.36
CA LEU A 25 -16.98 11.10 1.45
C LEU A 25 -16.02 11.52 2.56
N ILE A 26 -16.48 11.49 3.80
CA ILE A 26 -15.69 11.84 4.98
C ILE A 26 -15.41 10.60 5.81
N TRP A 27 -14.13 10.37 6.11
CA TRP A 27 -13.66 9.42 7.12
C TRP A 27 -13.24 10.17 8.40
N PRO A 28 -14.11 10.24 9.43
CA PRO A 28 -13.91 11.14 10.56
C PRO A 28 -13.03 10.54 11.66
N MET A 29 -12.67 11.40 12.62
CA MET A 29 -12.07 11.07 13.91
C MET A 29 -12.84 11.78 15.03
N GLU A 30 -12.74 11.27 16.25
CA GLU A 30 -13.47 11.75 17.44
C GLU A 30 -12.89 13.04 18.04
N GLY A 31 -13.69 13.74 18.87
CA GLY A 31 -13.23 14.86 19.70
C GLY A 31 -12.84 16.12 18.92
N SER A 32 -11.68 16.71 19.22
CA SER A 32 -11.22 17.94 18.54
C SER A 32 -11.02 17.77 17.04
N HIS A 33 -10.68 16.56 16.60
CA HIS A 33 -10.54 16.23 15.18
C HIS A 33 -11.88 16.27 14.45
N TRP A 34 -12.96 15.86 15.12
CA TRP A 34 -14.31 16.03 14.57
C TRP A 34 -14.66 17.51 14.36
N LEU A 35 -14.25 18.39 15.28
CA LEU A 35 -14.47 19.83 15.13
C LEU A 35 -13.75 20.40 13.91
N ASN A 36 -12.52 19.96 13.64
CA ASN A 36 -11.77 20.35 12.43
C ASN A 36 -12.51 19.89 11.16
N ILE A 37 -12.92 18.63 11.12
CA ILE A 37 -13.69 18.07 9.99
C ILE A 37 -15.02 18.80 9.82
N LYS A 38 -15.72 19.14 10.91
CA LYS A 38 -16.99 19.85 10.84
C LYS A 38 -16.87 21.21 10.14
N ILE A 39 -15.80 21.97 10.43
CA ILE A 39 -15.54 23.25 9.76
C ILE A 39 -15.37 23.04 8.24
N ILE A 40 -14.65 21.98 7.85
CA ILE A 40 -14.47 21.63 6.43
C ILE A 40 -15.83 21.26 5.81
N ILE A 41 -16.65 20.46 6.50
CA ILE A 41 -17.99 20.06 6.04
C ILE A 41 -18.87 21.29 5.84
N ASP A 42 -18.88 22.23 6.78
CA ASP A 42 -19.71 23.44 6.71
C ASP A 42 -19.35 24.28 5.46
N GLU A 43 -18.06 24.47 5.18
CA GLU A 43 -17.60 25.18 3.97
C GLU A 43 -17.95 24.40 2.69
N LEU A 44 -17.80 23.08 2.68
CA LEU A 44 -18.15 22.24 1.53
C LEU A 44 -19.64 22.35 1.19
N ILE A 45 -20.50 22.33 2.20
CA ILE A 45 -21.95 22.51 2.02
C ILE A 45 -22.26 23.92 1.52
N GLU A 46 -21.57 24.96 2.04
CA GLU A 46 -21.72 26.33 1.55
C GLU A 46 -21.34 26.47 0.07
N LYS A 47 -20.35 25.69 -0.40
CA LYS A 47 -19.98 25.56 -1.81
C LYS A 47 -20.84 24.56 -2.60
N GLU A 48 -22.01 24.22 -2.08
CA GLU A 48 -23.02 23.37 -2.71
C GLU A 48 -22.59 21.90 -2.93
N HIS A 49 -21.53 21.43 -2.25
CA HIS A 49 -21.15 20.02 -2.27
C HIS A 49 -22.11 19.16 -1.45
N ASN A 50 -22.31 17.91 -1.89
CA ASN A 50 -22.99 16.89 -1.10
C ASN A 50 -21.96 16.14 -0.27
N VAL A 51 -22.20 16.03 1.03
CA VAL A 51 -21.25 15.43 1.97
C VAL A 51 -21.86 14.22 2.64
N THR A 52 -21.15 13.10 2.62
CA THR A 52 -21.51 11.89 3.38
C THR A 52 -20.43 11.60 4.41
N VAL A 53 -20.81 11.44 5.68
CA VAL A 53 -19.90 11.10 6.78
C VAL A 53 -20.08 9.66 7.18
N LEU A 54 -19.01 8.86 7.13
CA LEU A 54 -19.02 7.48 7.63
C LEU A 54 -18.91 7.48 9.16
N VAL A 55 -19.90 6.95 9.87
CA VAL A 55 -19.92 6.95 11.33
C VAL A 55 -20.05 5.54 11.89
N ALA A 56 -19.08 5.11 12.68
CA ALA A 56 -19.20 3.85 13.41
C ALA A 56 -20.32 3.94 14.46
N SER A 57 -21.10 2.88 14.66
CA SER A 57 -22.19 2.85 15.64
C SER A 57 -21.73 3.07 17.08
N GLY A 58 -20.45 2.84 17.36
CA GLY A 58 -19.80 3.12 18.64
C GLY A 58 -19.18 4.52 18.74
N ALA A 59 -19.46 5.44 17.80
CA ALA A 59 -18.95 6.80 17.84
C ALA A 59 -19.40 7.54 19.11
N LEU A 60 -18.53 8.42 19.63
CA LEU A 60 -18.73 9.07 20.93
C LEU A 60 -19.20 10.52 20.80
N PHE A 61 -18.53 11.34 19.99
CA PHE A 61 -18.78 12.79 19.89
C PHE A 61 -19.50 13.18 18.60
N ILE A 62 -19.62 12.27 17.64
CA ILE A 62 -20.30 12.54 16.37
C ILE A 62 -21.78 12.29 16.54
N THR A 63 -22.57 13.37 16.57
CA THR A 63 -24.04 13.28 16.59
C THR A 63 -24.60 13.44 15.17
N PRO A 64 -25.24 12.40 14.60
CA PRO A 64 -25.83 12.48 13.27
C PRO A 64 -26.90 13.56 13.20
N THR A 65 -26.81 14.41 12.18
CA THR A 65 -27.86 15.39 11.84
C THR A 65 -28.06 15.34 10.33
N SER A 66 -29.30 15.22 9.87
CA SER A 66 -29.56 15.10 8.43
C SER A 66 -30.04 16.43 7.87
N THR A 67 -29.29 16.97 6.91
CA THR A 67 -29.72 18.08 6.05
C THR A 67 -29.66 17.62 4.59
N PRO A 68 -30.28 18.33 3.62
CA PRO A 68 -30.28 17.89 2.22
C PRO A 68 -28.87 17.62 1.64
N SER A 69 -27.87 18.37 2.08
CA SER A 69 -26.48 18.29 1.61
C SER A 69 -25.53 17.55 2.58
N LEU A 70 -26.03 17.06 3.73
CA LEU A 70 -25.24 16.33 4.73
C LEU A 70 -25.93 15.03 5.14
N THR A 71 -25.30 13.91 4.77
CA THR A 71 -25.75 12.57 5.11
C THR A 71 -24.78 11.92 6.09
N PHE A 72 -25.31 11.23 7.09
CA PHE A 72 -24.52 10.39 7.99
C PHE A 72 -24.81 8.92 7.69
N GLU A 73 -23.80 8.20 7.25
CA GLU A 73 -23.88 6.77 6.95
C GLU A 73 -23.35 5.98 8.15
N ILE A 74 -24.27 5.49 8.97
CA ILE A 74 -23.94 4.79 10.21
C ILE A 74 -23.73 3.30 9.91
N TYR A 75 -22.58 2.76 10.29
CA TYR A 75 -22.25 1.34 10.12
C TYR A 75 -21.95 0.67 11.47
N LYS A 76 -22.28 -0.62 11.56
CA LYS A 76 -22.18 -1.37 12.82
C LYS A 76 -20.74 -1.78 13.11
N VAL A 77 -20.30 -1.54 14.34
CA VAL A 77 -19.04 -2.08 14.91
C VAL A 77 -19.35 -2.97 16.11
N ALA A 78 -18.38 -3.78 16.54
CA ALA A 78 -18.55 -4.76 17.62
C ALA A 78 -18.59 -4.16 19.04
N PHE A 79 -18.20 -2.90 19.18
CA PHE A 79 -18.09 -2.20 20.46
C PHE A 79 -19.06 -1.00 20.56
N GLY A 80 -19.37 -0.61 21.79
CA GLY A 80 -20.13 0.61 22.11
C GLY A 80 -19.22 1.81 22.39
N LYS A 81 -19.82 2.99 22.52
CA LYS A 81 -19.12 4.27 22.78
C LYS A 81 -18.22 4.25 24.02
N GLU A 82 -18.53 3.38 24.98
CA GLU A 82 -17.77 3.18 26.22
C GLU A 82 -16.33 2.72 25.94
N ARG A 83 -16.09 2.01 24.83
CA ARG A 83 -14.75 1.56 24.43
C ARG A 83 -13.88 2.73 23.97
N ILE A 84 -14.45 3.67 23.21
CA ILE A 84 -13.75 4.90 22.78
C ILE A 84 -13.54 5.82 23.98
N GLU A 85 -14.56 5.98 24.84
CA GLU A 85 -14.45 6.79 26.05
C GLU A 85 -13.35 6.26 26.99
N GLY A 86 -13.31 4.94 27.22
CA GLY A 86 -12.27 4.29 28.00
C GLY A 86 -10.87 4.52 27.43
N LEU A 87 -10.70 4.40 26.11
CA LEU A 87 -9.43 4.67 25.45
C LEU A 87 -8.95 6.11 25.64
N ILE A 88 -9.85 7.09 25.48
CA ILE A 88 -9.53 8.51 25.68
C ILE A 88 -9.14 8.74 27.15
N LYS A 89 -9.88 8.15 28.08
CA LYS A 89 -9.59 8.23 29.51
C LYS A 89 -8.21 7.63 29.83
N ASP A 90 -7.90 6.46 29.31
CA ASP A 90 -6.60 5.80 29.52
C ASP A 90 -5.44 6.63 28.95
N PHE A 91 -5.62 7.24 27.79
CA PHE A 91 -4.65 8.16 27.21
C PHE A 91 -4.41 9.37 28.12
N VAL A 92 -5.49 10.03 28.57
CA VAL A 92 -5.43 11.21 29.44
C VAL A 92 -4.81 10.86 30.80
N LEU A 93 -5.22 9.76 31.44
CA LEU A 93 -4.68 9.33 32.73
C LEU A 93 -3.22 8.92 32.62
N THR A 94 -2.84 8.18 31.57
CA THR A 94 -1.43 7.83 31.31
C THR A 94 -0.58 9.08 31.17
N TRP A 95 -1.08 10.08 30.44
CA TRP A 95 -0.41 11.37 30.32
C TRP A 95 -0.31 12.12 31.65
N MET A 96 -1.41 12.25 32.39
CA MET A 96 -1.47 13.06 33.61
C MET A 96 -0.72 12.44 34.80
N GLU A 97 -0.86 11.13 35.00
CA GLU A 97 -0.33 10.43 36.17
C GLU A 97 1.10 9.93 35.98
N LYS A 98 1.49 9.63 34.73
CA LYS A 98 2.76 8.98 34.41
C LYS A 98 3.66 9.84 33.54
N ARG A 99 3.54 11.16 33.67
CA ARG A 99 4.29 12.16 32.88
C ARG A 99 5.76 11.75 32.68
N PRO A 100 6.29 11.95 31.46
CA PRO A 100 7.68 11.66 31.21
C PRO A 100 8.56 12.59 32.05
N SER A 101 9.49 11.98 32.77
CA SER A 101 10.58 12.63 33.51
C SER A 101 11.83 11.77 33.33
N PRO A 102 13.04 12.25 33.68
CA PRO A 102 14.25 11.45 33.55
C PRO A 102 14.16 10.06 34.19
N SER A 103 13.41 9.89 35.29
CA SER A 103 13.25 8.59 35.98
C SER A 103 12.03 7.79 35.53
N THR A 104 11.07 8.39 34.84
CA THR A 104 9.79 7.75 34.45
C THR A 104 9.65 7.54 32.94
N ILE A 105 10.54 8.10 32.11
CA ILE A 105 10.47 8.06 30.65
C ILE A 105 10.21 6.65 30.09
N TRP A 106 10.92 5.65 30.61
CA TRP A 106 10.76 4.26 30.16
C TRP A 106 9.36 3.73 30.48
N ARG A 107 8.87 3.94 31.71
CA ARG A 107 7.53 3.51 32.13
C ARG A 107 6.44 4.23 31.35
N PHE A 108 6.61 5.52 31.10
CA PHE A 108 5.69 6.31 30.29
C PHE A 108 5.55 5.71 28.89
N TYR A 109 6.67 5.45 28.20
CA TYR A 109 6.61 4.88 26.85
C TYR A 109 6.08 3.43 26.83
N GLN A 110 6.33 2.64 27.87
CA GLN A 110 5.73 1.30 28.01
C GLN A 110 4.21 1.37 28.15
N ASP A 111 3.70 2.32 28.93
CA ASP A 111 2.26 2.43 29.17
C ASP A 111 1.53 3.11 28.01
N ILE A 112 2.10 4.16 27.43
CA ILE A 112 1.52 4.80 26.24
C ILE A 112 1.50 3.83 25.05
N ALA A 113 2.50 2.95 24.91
CA ALA A 113 2.51 1.94 23.86
C ALA A 113 1.32 0.97 23.98
N LYS A 114 0.86 0.65 25.20
CA LYS A 114 -0.34 -0.18 25.41
C LYS A 114 -1.59 0.56 24.96
N VAL A 115 -1.72 1.84 25.34
CA VAL A 115 -2.86 2.68 24.93
C VAL A 115 -2.91 2.83 23.41
N ILE A 116 -1.77 3.11 22.77
CA ILE A 116 -1.70 3.26 21.31
C ILE A 116 -1.97 1.91 20.60
N LYS A 117 -1.53 0.78 21.16
CA LYS A 117 -1.88 -0.55 20.64
C LYS A 117 -3.40 -0.77 20.66
N ASP A 118 -4.05 -0.44 21.77
CA ASP A 118 -5.50 -0.54 21.92
C ASP A 118 -6.24 0.41 20.96
N PHE A 119 -5.72 1.62 20.76
CA PHE A 119 -6.21 2.56 19.74
C PHE A 119 -6.18 1.95 18.34
N HIS A 120 -5.06 1.34 17.94
CA HIS A 120 -4.96 0.70 16.62
C HIS A 120 -5.83 -0.55 16.48
N MET A 121 -6.09 -1.29 17.57
CA MET A 121 -7.07 -2.39 17.55
C MET A 121 -8.47 -1.86 17.25
N ILE A 122 -8.91 -0.82 17.96
CA ILE A 122 -10.20 -0.17 17.73
C ILE A 122 -10.28 0.38 16.30
N SER A 123 -9.23 1.03 15.82
CA SER A 123 -9.13 1.54 14.44
C SER A 123 -9.36 0.43 13.40
N ARG A 124 -8.79 -0.76 13.61
CA ARG A 124 -9.00 -1.91 12.70
C ARG A 124 -10.41 -2.45 12.75
N GLU A 125 -11.04 -2.49 13.93
CA GLU A 125 -12.44 -2.91 14.06
C GLU A 125 -13.40 -1.94 13.36
N ILE A 126 -13.12 -0.63 13.45
CA ILE A 126 -13.81 0.42 12.70
C ILE A 126 -13.64 0.19 11.20
N CYS A 127 -12.39 -0.02 10.75
CA CYS A 127 -12.07 -0.29 9.35
C CYS A 127 -12.78 -1.55 8.81
N ASP A 128 -12.75 -2.64 9.59
CA ASP A 128 -13.43 -3.90 9.28
C ASP A 128 -14.96 -3.72 9.18
N GLY A 129 -15.55 -2.85 9.99
CA GLY A 129 -16.97 -2.53 9.94
C GLY A 129 -17.42 -1.96 8.59
N VAL A 130 -16.50 -1.33 7.85
CA VAL A 130 -16.71 -0.88 6.48
C VAL A 130 -16.24 -1.92 5.47
N LEU A 131 -14.96 -2.30 5.50
CA LEU A 131 -14.35 -3.14 4.47
C LEU A 131 -14.95 -4.54 4.36
N LYS A 132 -15.37 -5.15 5.47
CA LYS A 132 -16.00 -6.48 5.46
C LYS A 132 -17.51 -6.41 5.21
N ASN A 133 -18.10 -5.22 5.20
CA ASN A 133 -19.52 -5.03 4.96
C ASN A 133 -19.78 -4.83 3.46
N GLN A 134 -19.96 -5.95 2.76
CA GLN A 134 -20.15 -5.97 1.31
C GLN A 134 -21.30 -5.06 0.84
N LYS A 135 -22.43 -5.05 1.57
CA LYS A 135 -23.60 -4.22 1.24
C LYS A 135 -23.28 -2.73 1.33
N LEU A 136 -22.53 -2.33 2.36
CA LEU A 136 -22.09 -0.95 2.52
C LEU A 136 -21.09 -0.57 1.43
N MET A 137 -20.08 -1.41 1.16
CA MET A 137 -19.10 -1.13 0.10
C MET A 137 -19.76 -1.00 -1.28
N GLU A 138 -20.73 -1.85 -1.61
CA GLU A 138 -21.51 -1.72 -2.84
C GLU A 138 -22.34 -0.45 -2.90
N LYS A 139 -22.94 -0.04 -1.77
CA LYS A 139 -23.64 1.24 -1.66
C LYS A 139 -22.68 2.40 -1.92
N LEU A 140 -21.52 2.42 -1.26
CA LEU A 140 -20.52 3.47 -1.43
C LEU A 140 -19.99 3.56 -2.87
N LYS A 141 -19.76 2.41 -3.53
CA LYS A 141 -19.40 2.36 -4.96
C LYS A 141 -20.49 2.97 -5.85
N LYS A 142 -21.76 2.64 -5.60
CA LYS A 142 -22.90 3.18 -6.36
C LYS A 142 -23.12 4.67 -6.15
N SER A 143 -22.71 5.21 -5.00
CA SER A 143 -22.85 6.62 -4.66
C SER A 143 -21.94 7.56 -5.47
N LYS A 144 -20.95 7.05 -6.21
CA LYS A 144 -20.07 7.83 -7.09
C LYS A 144 -19.47 9.07 -6.39
N PHE A 145 -18.79 8.84 -5.28
CA PHE A 145 -18.01 9.90 -4.62
C PHE A 145 -16.84 10.35 -5.50
N GLU A 146 -16.46 11.63 -5.39
CA GLU A 146 -15.38 12.22 -6.20
C GLU A 146 -14.08 12.36 -5.41
N VAL A 147 -14.16 12.43 -4.08
CA VAL A 147 -13.00 12.50 -3.19
C VAL A 147 -13.37 11.98 -1.81
N LEU A 148 -12.42 11.32 -1.17
CA LEU A 148 -12.48 10.97 0.24
C LEU A 148 -11.55 11.90 1.04
N ILE A 149 -12.12 12.61 2.01
CA ILE A 149 -11.37 13.41 2.99
C ILE A 149 -11.33 12.66 4.31
N SER A 150 -10.13 12.50 4.87
CA SER A 150 -9.90 11.71 6.07
C SER A 150 -9.10 12.48 7.12
N ASP A 151 -9.41 12.24 8.39
CA ASP A 151 -8.50 12.63 9.46
C ASP A 151 -7.34 11.60 9.58
N PRO A 152 -6.07 12.04 9.61
CA PRO A 152 -4.91 11.13 9.62
C PRO A 152 -4.70 10.38 10.94
N VAL A 153 -5.42 10.73 12.02
CA VAL A 153 -5.29 10.01 13.28
C VAL A 153 -5.81 8.59 13.16
N PHE A 154 -6.95 8.38 12.50
CA PHE A 154 -7.51 7.05 12.24
C PHE A 154 -7.16 6.57 10.81
N PRO A 155 -6.31 5.54 10.67
CA PRO A 155 -6.07 4.90 9.37
C PRO A 155 -7.34 4.25 8.82
N CYS A 156 -7.36 3.92 7.52
CA CYS A 156 -8.39 3.19 6.75
C CYS A 156 -9.10 4.04 5.70
N GLY A 157 -9.24 5.35 5.89
CA GLY A 157 -9.86 6.22 4.89
C GLY A 157 -9.20 6.10 3.51
N ASP A 158 -7.88 5.95 3.51
CA ASP A 158 -7.05 5.67 2.34
C ASP A 158 -7.33 4.29 1.71
N ILE A 159 -7.46 3.23 2.51
CA ILE A 159 -7.86 1.89 2.01
C ILE A 159 -9.24 1.93 1.37
N VAL A 160 -10.19 2.61 2.01
CA VAL A 160 -11.56 2.79 1.49
C VAL A 160 -11.51 3.56 0.17
N ALA A 161 -10.75 4.66 0.10
CA ALA A 161 -10.60 5.44 -1.13
C ALA A 161 -10.02 4.61 -2.28
N LEU A 162 -8.98 3.81 -2.01
CA LEU A 162 -8.40 2.88 -2.98
C LEU A 162 -9.41 1.84 -3.47
N LYS A 163 -10.21 1.26 -2.58
CA LYS A 163 -11.27 0.29 -2.94
C LYS A 163 -12.44 0.90 -3.71
N LEU A 164 -12.66 2.21 -3.57
CA LEU A 164 -13.65 2.96 -4.33
C LEU A 164 -13.09 3.53 -5.64
N GLY A 165 -11.77 3.53 -5.83
CA GLY A 165 -11.11 4.10 -7.01
C GLY A 165 -11.17 5.63 -7.05
N ILE A 166 -11.20 6.31 -5.89
CA ILE A 166 -11.39 7.76 -5.80
C ILE A 166 -10.17 8.48 -5.20
N PRO A 167 -9.92 9.75 -5.57
CA PRO A 167 -8.92 10.60 -4.92
C PRO A 167 -9.07 10.63 -3.39
N PHE A 168 -7.93 10.74 -2.71
CA PHE A 168 -7.84 10.73 -1.25
C PHE A 168 -7.09 11.96 -0.73
N MET A 169 -7.55 12.54 0.37
CA MET A 169 -6.90 13.67 1.02
C MET A 169 -6.98 13.58 2.54
N TYR A 170 -5.88 13.88 3.23
CA TYR A 170 -5.90 14.12 4.67
C TYR A 170 -6.29 15.57 5.00
N SER A 171 -7.14 15.75 6.01
CA SER A 171 -7.60 17.07 6.48
C SER A 171 -6.52 17.88 7.19
N LEU A 172 -5.44 17.23 7.64
CA LEU A 172 -4.33 17.86 8.33
C LEU A 172 -3.03 17.05 8.16
N ARG A 173 -1.88 17.71 8.33
CA ARG A 173 -0.56 17.07 8.32
C ARG A 173 -0.24 16.56 9.72
N PHE A 174 -0.43 15.26 9.95
CA PHE A 174 -0.12 14.64 11.23
C PHE A 174 0.22 13.17 11.05
N SER A 175 1.25 12.72 11.76
CA SER A 175 1.40 11.34 12.16
C SER A 175 1.81 11.28 13.64
N PRO A 176 1.54 10.16 14.34
CA PRO A 176 2.04 9.96 15.70
C PRO A 176 3.54 10.25 15.80
N ALA A 177 3.91 11.14 16.71
CA ALA A 177 5.28 11.62 16.92
C ALA A 177 5.96 12.26 15.68
N SER A 178 5.18 12.72 14.71
CA SER A 178 5.67 13.28 13.44
C SER A 178 6.60 12.33 12.66
N THR A 179 6.42 11.03 12.86
CA THR A 179 7.32 9.98 12.35
C THR A 179 7.33 9.95 10.82
N VAL A 180 6.15 10.00 10.19
CA VAL A 180 6.01 10.02 8.73
C VAL A 180 6.61 11.30 8.14
N GLU A 181 6.38 12.45 8.76
CA GLU A 181 6.88 13.72 8.25
C GLU A 181 8.40 13.83 8.36
N LYS A 182 8.99 13.28 9.43
CA LYS A 182 10.44 13.20 9.61
C LYS A 182 11.09 12.24 8.61
N HIS A 183 10.58 11.01 8.49
CA HIS A 183 11.25 9.95 7.72
C HIS A 183 10.87 9.93 6.24
N CYS A 184 9.58 10.10 5.93
CA CYS A 184 9.06 10.09 4.56
C CYS A 184 9.05 11.51 3.98
N GLY A 185 8.53 12.48 4.75
CA GLY A 185 8.45 13.89 4.34
C GLY A 185 9.77 14.65 4.38
N LYS A 186 10.84 14.06 4.95
CA LYS A 186 12.17 14.65 5.13
C LYS A 186 12.16 16.01 5.82
N VAL A 187 11.14 16.28 6.65
CA VAL A 187 11.06 17.51 7.43
C VAL A 187 12.17 17.47 8.49
N PRO A 188 12.97 18.55 8.65
CA PRO A 188 14.03 18.57 9.65
C PRO A 188 13.46 18.61 11.07
N TYR A 189 13.63 17.51 11.81
CA TYR A 189 13.32 17.40 13.24
C TYR A 189 14.58 17.06 14.05
N PRO A 190 15.55 17.98 14.16
CA PRO A 190 16.77 17.74 14.92
C PRO A 190 16.46 17.65 16.42
N PRO A 191 16.74 16.51 17.08
CA PRO A 191 16.43 16.32 18.49
C PRO A 191 17.21 17.24 19.43
N SER A 192 18.20 17.97 18.92
CA SER A 192 18.95 18.93 19.72
C SER A 192 18.13 20.17 20.07
N TYR A 193 17.15 20.59 19.27
CA TYR A 193 16.36 21.80 19.55
C TYR A 193 14.86 21.68 19.23
N VAL A 194 14.42 20.60 18.58
CA VAL A 194 12.99 20.34 18.37
C VAL A 194 12.51 19.35 19.43
N PRO A 195 11.66 19.76 20.39
CA PRO A 195 11.19 18.86 21.45
C PRO A 195 10.33 17.74 20.87
N ALA A 196 10.53 16.52 21.38
CA ALA A 196 9.75 15.36 21.01
C ALA A 196 8.29 15.59 21.40
N THR A 197 7.38 15.16 20.56
CA THR A 197 5.94 15.26 20.82
C THR A 197 5.63 14.62 22.16
N LEU A 198 4.82 15.27 23.00
CA LEU A 198 4.49 14.76 24.34
C LEU A 198 5.71 14.59 25.27
N SER A 199 6.81 15.33 25.08
CA SER A 199 7.94 15.29 26.02
C SER A 199 7.89 16.35 27.13
N GLU A 200 7.00 17.33 27.03
CA GLU A 200 6.96 18.57 27.86
C GLU A 200 8.22 19.44 27.75
N LEU A 201 9.15 19.11 26.84
CA LEU A 201 10.31 19.94 26.56
C LEU A 201 9.92 21.12 25.67
N THR A 202 10.70 22.19 25.74
CA THR A 202 10.57 23.37 24.85
C THR A 202 11.72 23.40 23.85
N ASP A 203 11.77 24.40 22.98
CA ASP A 203 12.94 24.68 22.12
C ASP A 203 14.18 25.10 22.94
N GLN A 204 13.97 25.56 24.17
CA GLN A 204 15.03 25.89 25.13
C GLN A 204 15.34 24.66 26.02
N MET A 205 16.35 23.88 25.61
CA MET A 205 16.77 22.65 26.31
C MET A 205 18.20 22.74 26.85
N SER A 206 18.37 22.32 28.11
CA SER A 206 19.69 22.03 28.69
C SER A 206 20.35 20.82 28.01
N PHE A 207 21.63 20.56 28.26
CA PHE A 207 22.30 19.38 27.72
C PHE A 207 21.60 18.06 28.13
N THR A 208 21.16 17.95 29.39
CA THR A 208 20.43 16.78 29.89
C THR A 208 19.05 16.64 29.25
N ASP A 209 18.37 17.75 28.99
CA ASP A 209 17.09 17.74 28.28
C ASP A 209 17.26 17.28 26.83
N ARG A 210 18.34 17.66 26.16
CA ARG A 210 18.66 17.20 24.80
C ARG A 210 18.91 15.69 24.74
N ILE A 211 19.62 15.14 25.75
CA ILE A 211 19.80 13.68 25.87
C ILE A 211 18.45 12.99 26.06
N ARG A 212 17.62 13.49 26.98
CA ARG A 212 16.26 12.98 27.21
C ARG A 212 15.44 13.05 25.92
N ASN A 213 15.52 14.15 25.19
CA ASN A 213 14.80 14.35 23.95
C ASN A 213 15.23 13.31 22.90
N PHE A 214 16.54 13.09 22.74
CA PHE A 214 17.06 12.07 21.83
C PHE A 214 16.54 10.65 22.17
N ILE A 215 16.46 10.32 23.46
CA ILE A 215 15.87 9.05 23.93
C ILE A 215 14.38 8.99 23.57
N SER A 216 13.62 10.06 23.81
CA SER A 216 12.20 10.17 23.44
C SER A 216 11.96 9.93 21.94
N TYR A 217 12.76 10.54 21.06
CA TYR A 217 12.69 10.31 19.62
C TYR A 217 12.90 8.83 19.28
N SER A 218 13.93 8.22 19.85
CA SER A 218 14.26 6.81 19.59
C SER A 218 13.13 5.87 20.04
N LEU A 219 12.52 6.13 21.21
CA LEU A 219 11.41 5.34 21.73
C LEU A 219 10.14 5.52 20.89
N GLN A 220 9.87 6.73 20.41
CA GLN A 220 8.74 7.03 19.52
C GLN A 220 8.89 6.33 18.17
N ASP A 221 10.07 6.39 17.56
CA ASP A 221 10.35 5.72 16.29
C ASP A 221 10.20 4.19 16.42
N TYR A 222 10.74 3.62 17.50
CA TYR A 222 10.60 2.19 17.78
C TYR A 222 9.14 1.76 17.95
N MET A 223 8.36 2.54 18.72
CA MET A 223 6.94 2.30 18.94
C MET A 223 6.15 2.41 17.63
N PHE A 224 6.35 3.48 16.86
CA PHE A 224 5.69 3.68 15.57
C PHE A 224 5.98 2.53 14.61
N ASN A 225 7.26 2.17 14.43
CA ASN A 225 7.65 1.09 13.54
C ASN A 225 7.02 -0.27 13.94
N THR A 226 6.97 -0.57 15.24
CA THR A 226 6.36 -1.81 15.74
C THR A 226 4.87 -1.87 15.45
N LEU A 227 4.16 -0.76 15.63
CA LEU A 227 2.72 -0.68 15.37
C LEU A 227 2.40 -0.68 13.88
N TRP A 228 3.22 0.01 13.08
CA TRP A 228 3.05 0.11 11.63
C TRP A 228 3.21 -1.24 10.93
N LYS A 229 4.08 -2.13 11.43
CA LYS A 229 4.16 -3.53 10.94
C LYS A 229 2.81 -4.24 10.95
N SER A 230 1.99 -4.01 11.98
CA SER A 230 0.65 -4.63 12.06
C SER A 230 -0.32 -4.07 11.02
N TRP A 231 -0.16 -2.79 10.67
CA TRP A 231 -0.92 -2.17 9.60
C TRP A 231 -0.44 -2.63 8.23
N ASP A 232 0.86 -2.74 7.99
CA ASP A 232 1.40 -3.22 6.72
C ASP A 232 0.81 -4.58 6.31
N SER A 233 0.75 -5.52 7.26
CA SER A 233 0.08 -6.81 7.08
C SER A 233 -1.43 -6.65 6.80
N TYR A 234 -2.11 -5.74 7.52
CA TYR A 234 -3.53 -5.46 7.32
C TYR A 234 -3.82 -4.85 5.94
N TYR A 235 -3.03 -3.87 5.48
CA TYR A 235 -3.14 -3.25 4.15
C TYR A 235 -2.91 -4.28 3.06
N SER A 236 -1.87 -5.10 3.21
CA SER A 236 -1.56 -6.18 2.26
C SER A 236 -2.75 -7.13 2.11
N LYS A 237 -3.40 -7.51 3.21
CA LYS A 237 -4.59 -8.37 3.20
C LYS A 237 -5.82 -7.66 2.63
N ALA A 238 -6.04 -6.39 2.97
CA ALA A 238 -7.22 -5.65 2.55
C ALA A 238 -7.17 -5.28 1.05
N LEU A 239 -5.99 -4.90 0.55
CA LEU A 239 -5.80 -4.41 -0.80
C LEU A 239 -5.34 -5.49 -1.77
N GLY A 240 -4.56 -6.49 -1.33
CA GLY A 240 -3.93 -7.45 -2.25
C GLY A 240 -3.05 -6.75 -3.28
N ILE A 241 -2.07 -5.96 -2.81
CA ILE A 241 -1.40 -4.86 -3.54
C ILE A 241 -0.94 -5.22 -4.98
N HIS A 242 -0.48 -6.45 -5.23
CA HIS A 242 -0.11 -6.89 -6.58
C HIS A 242 -1.30 -7.19 -7.49
N TRP A 243 -2.40 -7.73 -6.95
CA TRP A 243 -3.64 -7.91 -7.71
C TRP A 243 -4.22 -6.56 -8.12
N LEU A 244 -4.13 -5.54 -7.27
CA LEU A 244 -4.70 -4.22 -7.53
C LEU A 244 -4.18 -3.60 -8.85
N ASN A 245 -2.88 -3.76 -9.15
CA ASN A 245 -2.29 -3.27 -10.41
C ASN A 245 -2.93 -3.92 -11.64
N ILE A 246 -3.18 -5.23 -11.58
CA ILE A 246 -3.84 -5.96 -12.66
C ILE A 246 -5.33 -5.64 -12.68
N GLU A 247 -6.01 -5.62 -11.53
CA GLU A 247 -7.43 -5.32 -11.35
C GLU A 247 -7.82 -3.98 -12.00
N LEU A 248 -7.04 -2.92 -11.78
CA LEU A 248 -7.28 -1.62 -12.42
C LEU A 248 -7.16 -1.68 -13.95
N ILE A 249 -6.19 -2.42 -14.48
CA ILE A 249 -6.05 -2.61 -15.93
C ILE A 249 -7.23 -3.43 -16.47
N LEU A 250 -7.67 -4.47 -15.75
CA LEU A 250 -8.83 -5.30 -16.11
C LEU A 250 -10.11 -4.46 -16.17
N GLU A 251 -10.38 -3.64 -15.15
CA GLU A 251 -11.56 -2.78 -15.08
C GLU A 251 -11.60 -1.80 -16.26
N GLU A 252 -10.48 -1.15 -16.59
CA GLU A 252 -10.39 -0.22 -17.72
C GLU A 252 -10.56 -0.93 -19.07
N LEU A 253 -10.00 -2.13 -19.23
CA LEU A 253 -10.16 -2.93 -20.46
C LEU A 253 -11.63 -3.34 -20.66
N ILE A 254 -12.30 -3.80 -19.61
CA ILE A 254 -13.72 -4.14 -19.64
C ILE A 254 -14.56 -2.91 -19.98
N GLN A 255 -14.27 -1.77 -19.36
CA GLN A 255 -14.96 -0.51 -19.63
C GLN A 255 -14.85 -0.08 -21.10
N ARG A 256 -13.75 -0.43 -21.76
CA ARG A 256 -13.52 -0.21 -23.20
C ARG A 256 -14.05 -1.32 -24.10
N ASN A 257 -14.87 -2.23 -23.56
CA ASN A 257 -15.47 -3.39 -24.24
C ASN A 257 -14.45 -4.43 -24.75
N HIS A 258 -13.29 -4.55 -24.10
CA HIS A 258 -12.40 -5.70 -24.36
C HIS A 258 -12.88 -6.93 -23.58
N ASN A 259 -12.82 -8.10 -24.22
CA ASN A 259 -13.05 -9.37 -23.54
C ASN A 259 -11.77 -9.79 -22.83
N VAL A 260 -11.86 -10.10 -21.53
CA VAL A 260 -10.69 -10.41 -20.72
C VAL A 260 -10.87 -11.74 -19.99
N THR A 261 -9.83 -12.56 -20.03
CA THR A 261 -9.74 -13.82 -19.29
C THR A 261 -8.53 -13.79 -18.38
N VAL A 262 -8.73 -14.05 -17.09
CA VAL A 262 -7.67 -14.08 -16.09
C VAL A 262 -7.27 -15.51 -15.83
N LEU A 263 -5.97 -15.79 -16.02
CA LEU A 263 -5.37 -17.04 -15.59
C LEU A 263 -5.00 -16.93 -14.11
N ALA A 264 -5.71 -17.66 -13.26
CA ALA A 264 -5.50 -17.64 -11.82
C ALA A 264 -5.06 -19.02 -11.32
N SER A 265 -4.03 -19.08 -10.48
CA SER A 265 -3.66 -20.36 -9.86
C SER A 265 -4.74 -20.85 -8.87
N SER A 266 -4.90 -22.16 -8.73
CA SER A 266 -5.86 -22.77 -7.79
C SER A 266 -5.56 -22.48 -6.31
N ALA A 267 -4.40 -21.89 -5.99
CA ALA A 267 -3.99 -21.53 -4.64
C ALA A 267 -3.73 -20.03 -4.46
N THR A 268 -4.48 -19.19 -5.16
CA THR A 268 -4.40 -17.72 -5.02
C THR A 268 -4.90 -17.22 -3.66
N LEU A 269 -4.29 -16.14 -3.15
CA LEU A 269 -4.68 -15.47 -1.89
C LEU A 269 -5.64 -14.30 -2.10
N PHE A 270 -5.49 -13.57 -3.21
CA PHE A 270 -6.12 -12.27 -3.40
C PHE A 270 -7.09 -12.22 -4.59
N ILE A 271 -7.06 -13.22 -5.49
CA ILE A 271 -7.93 -13.27 -6.66
C ILE A 271 -9.21 -14.02 -6.29
N ASN A 272 -10.35 -13.32 -6.31
CA ASN A 272 -11.64 -13.95 -6.05
C ASN A 272 -12.30 -14.35 -7.37
N SER A 273 -12.16 -15.62 -7.76
CA SER A 273 -12.77 -16.19 -8.97
C SER A 273 -14.26 -16.50 -8.76
N ASN A 274 -15.05 -15.50 -8.36
CA ASN A 274 -16.49 -15.66 -8.18
C ASN A 274 -17.18 -15.76 -9.56
N PRO A 275 -18.12 -16.71 -9.78
CA PRO A 275 -18.91 -16.78 -11.02
C PRO A 275 -19.67 -15.51 -11.40
N ASP A 276 -19.95 -14.59 -10.46
CA ASP A 276 -20.59 -13.30 -10.74
C ASP A 276 -19.59 -12.19 -11.19
N SER A 277 -18.31 -12.53 -11.35
CA SER A 277 -17.30 -11.58 -11.82
C SER A 277 -17.57 -11.18 -13.29
N PRO A 278 -17.39 -9.90 -13.67
CA PRO A 278 -17.46 -9.48 -15.08
C PRO A 278 -16.32 -10.05 -15.94
N VAL A 279 -15.36 -10.76 -15.34
CA VAL A 279 -14.17 -11.33 -15.98
C VAL A 279 -14.26 -12.85 -16.00
N ASN A 280 -13.87 -13.46 -17.12
CA ASN A 280 -13.76 -14.91 -17.23
C ASN A 280 -12.49 -15.39 -16.49
N PHE A 281 -12.59 -16.45 -15.69
CA PHE A 281 -11.44 -17.04 -15.02
C PHE A 281 -11.14 -18.43 -15.58
N GLU A 282 -9.86 -18.67 -15.87
CA GLU A 282 -9.31 -19.99 -16.14
C GLU A 282 -8.36 -20.38 -15.01
N VAL A 283 -8.68 -21.47 -14.31
CA VAL A 283 -7.94 -21.89 -13.12
C VAL A 283 -6.78 -22.80 -13.53
N ILE A 284 -5.57 -22.40 -13.14
CA ILE A 284 -4.35 -23.19 -13.34
C ILE A 284 -4.22 -24.15 -12.14
N PRO A 285 -4.28 -25.48 -12.35
CA PRO A 285 -4.13 -26.44 -11.27
C PRO A 285 -2.67 -26.45 -10.80
N ILE A 286 -2.46 -26.26 -9.50
CA ILE A 286 -1.14 -26.30 -8.86
C ILE A 286 -1.14 -27.20 -7.62
N SER A 287 0.03 -27.74 -7.27
CA SER A 287 0.19 -28.71 -6.17
C SER A 287 0.35 -28.08 -4.78
N TYR A 288 0.85 -26.84 -4.70
CA TYR A 288 1.02 -26.16 -3.42
C TYR A 288 -0.26 -25.45 -2.96
N LYS A 289 -0.34 -25.12 -1.66
CA LYS A 289 -1.50 -24.47 -1.03
C LYS A 289 -1.29 -22.97 -0.87
N SER A 290 -2.37 -22.23 -0.63
CA SER A 290 -2.33 -20.79 -0.37
C SER A 290 -1.44 -20.44 0.83
N SER A 291 -1.39 -21.31 1.85
CA SER A 291 -0.49 -21.17 3.00
C SER A 291 1.00 -21.15 2.62
N ASN A 292 1.38 -21.77 1.50
CA ASN A 292 2.76 -21.70 1.01
C ASN A 292 3.07 -20.30 0.45
N ILE A 293 2.10 -19.65 -0.19
CA ILE A 293 2.23 -18.25 -0.64
C ILE A 293 2.29 -17.32 0.57
N ASP A 294 1.43 -17.52 1.57
CA ASP A 294 1.49 -16.75 2.83
C ASP A 294 2.88 -16.83 3.47
N SER A 295 3.44 -18.04 3.57
CA SER A 295 4.80 -18.25 4.11
C SER A 295 5.89 -17.57 3.27
N LEU A 296 5.73 -17.52 1.94
CA LEU A 296 6.67 -16.83 1.05
C LEU A 296 6.61 -15.30 1.26
N ILE A 297 5.40 -14.75 1.42
CA ILE A 297 5.19 -13.33 1.74
C ILE A 297 5.79 -13.01 3.12
N GLU A 298 5.58 -13.86 4.12
CA GLU A 298 6.20 -13.71 5.44
C GLU A 298 7.72 -13.72 5.34
N HIS A 299 8.33 -14.62 4.56
CA HIS A 299 9.79 -14.64 4.36
C HIS A 299 10.29 -13.33 3.73
N MET A 300 9.58 -12.79 2.74
CA MET A 300 9.89 -11.48 2.14
C MET A 300 9.83 -10.35 3.17
N ILE A 301 8.80 -10.34 4.02
CA ILE A 301 8.65 -9.34 5.09
C ILE A 301 9.80 -9.47 6.11
N MET A 302 10.17 -10.70 6.48
CA MET A 302 11.25 -10.97 7.45
C MET A 302 12.64 -10.60 6.90
N LEU A 303 12.86 -10.67 5.58
CA LEU A 303 14.08 -10.14 4.95
C LEU A 303 14.28 -8.65 5.24
N TRP A 304 13.19 -7.88 5.17
CA TRP A 304 13.21 -6.44 5.44
C TRP A 304 13.27 -6.10 6.92
N ILE A 305 12.63 -6.90 7.76
CA ILE A 305 12.50 -6.56 9.18
C ILE A 305 13.74 -6.98 9.96
N ASP A 306 14.15 -8.23 9.84
CA ASP A 306 15.18 -8.85 10.69
C ASP A 306 16.56 -8.84 10.05
N HIS A 307 16.62 -8.85 8.72
CA HIS A 307 17.87 -9.00 7.97
C HIS A 307 18.29 -7.74 7.24
N ARG A 308 17.85 -6.55 7.67
CA ARG A 308 18.17 -5.27 7.01
C ARG A 308 19.63 -5.22 6.56
N PRO A 309 19.93 -4.83 5.31
CA PRO A 309 21.28 -4.87 4.77
C PRO A 309 22.13 -3.73 5.35
N THR A 310 22.70 -3.94 6.53
CA THR A 310 23.76 -3.11 7.11
C THR A 310 25.13 -3.62 6.66
N PRO A 311 26.23 -2.88 6.84
CA PRO A 311 27.57 -3.40 6.54
C PRO A 311 27.90 -4.74 7.22
N LEU A 312 27.31 -5.03 8.38
CA LEU A 312 27.55 -6.27 9.15
C LEU A 312 26.62 -7.42 8.73
N THR A 313 25.43 -7.11 8.23
CA THR A 313 24.37 -8.09 7.92
C THR A 313 24.20 -8.30 6.43
N LEU A 314 24.96 -7.60 5.58
CA LEU A 314 24.89 -7.64 4.12
C LEU A 314 24.90 -9.07 3.58
N TRP A 315 25.82 -9.90 4.07
CA TRP A 315 25.94 -11.30 3.65
C TRP A 315 24.71 -12.13 4.03
N THR A 316 24.23 -11.99 5.27
CA THR A 316 23.05 -12.71 5.75
C THR A 316 21.81 -12.31 4.96
N PHE A 317 21.65 -11.01 4.66
CA PHE A 317 20.57 -10.51 3.82
C PHE A 317 20.56 -11.18 2.44
N TYR A 318 21.70 -11.16 1.74
CA TYR A 318 21.79 -11.75 0.40
C TYR A 318 21.65 -13.27 0.39
N LYS A 319 22.11 -13.95 1.45
CA LYS A 319 21.89 -15.39 1.63
C LYS A 319 20.40 -15.71 1.78
N GLU A 320 19.68 -14.97 2.62
CA GLU A 320 18.23 -15.16 2.80
C GLU A 320 17.45 -14.73 1.56
N LEU A 321 17.88 -13.68 0.85
CA LEU A 321 17.29 -13.24 -0.42
C LEU A 321 17.40 -14.34 -1.48
N GLY A 322 18.56 -15.02 -1.55
CA GLY A 322 18.75 -16.16 -2.43
C GLY A 322 17.77 -17.30 -2.15
N LYS A 323 17.55 -17.64 -0.87
CA LYS A 323 16.55 -18.66 -0.49
C LYS A 323 15.13 -18.26 -0.85
N PHE A 324 14.78 -16.99 -0.65
CA PHE A 324 13.48 -16.46 -1.03
C PHE A 324 13.24 -16.56 -2.54
N LEU A 325 14.21 -16.12 -3.34
CA LEU A 325 14.13 -16.18 -4.81
C LEU A 325 14.07 -17.62 -5.33
N ASP A 326 14.83 -18.54 -4.71
CA ASP A 326 14.75 -19.97 -5.01
C ASP A 326 13.38 -20.59 -4.68
N ALA A 327 12.78 -20.22 -3.55
CA ALA A 327 11.42 -20.66 -3.21
C ALA A 327 10.38 -20.11 -4.19
N ALA A 328 10.47 -18.80 -4.52
CA ALA A 328 9.62 -18.16 -5.51
C ALA A 328 9.78 -18.79 -6.91
N PHE A 329 11.00 -19.17 -7.29
CA PHE A 329 11.31 -19.87 -8.53
C PHE A 329 10.53 -21.16 -8.67
N ARG A 330 10.66 -22.05 -7.68
CA ARG A 330 10.05 -23.39 -7.69
C ARG A 330 8.54 -23.33 -7.74
N MET A 331 7.94 -22.28 -7.16
CA MET A 331 6.51 -22.03 -7.29
C MET A 331 6.14 -21.57 -8.71
N ASN A 332 6.90 -20.65 -9.30
CA ASN A 332 6.67 -20.19 -10.67
C ASN A 332 6.80 -21.31 -11.72
N ILE A 333 7.77 -22.22 -11.59
CA ILE A 333 7.86 -23.41 -12.46
C ILE A 333 6.57 -24.24 -12.38
N GLN A 334 6.00 -24.44 -11.19
CA GLN A 334 4.77 -25.22 -11.04
C GLN A 334 3.58 -24.52 -11.70
N ILE A 335 3.50 -23.19 -11.62
CA ILE A 335 2.49 -22.41 -12.36
C ILE A 335 2.69 -22.60 -13.86
N CYS A 336 3.93 -22.49 -14.35
CA CYS A 336 4.25 -22.72 -15.76
C CYS A 336 3.85 -24.11 -16.24
N ASP A 337 4.27 -25.15 -15.53
CA ASP A 337 3.95 -26.54 -15.85
C ASP A 337 2.44 -26.78 -15.81
N GLY A 338 1.72 -26.14 -14.89
CA GLY A 338 0.26 -26.21 -14.78
C GLY A 338 -0.47 -25.69 -16.02
N VAL A 339 0.13 -24.75 -16.76
CA VAL A 339 -0.40 -24.26 -18.04
C VAL A 339 0.16 -25.09 -19.20
N LEU A 340 1.48 -25.20 -19.31
CA LEU A 340 2.17 -25.71 -20.49
C LEU A 340 2.03 -27.23 -20.66
N ASN A 341 1.94 -27.99 -19.56
CA ASN A 341 1.70 -29.44 -19.63
C ASN A 341 0.21 -29.79 -19.71
N ASN A 342 -0.68 -28.82 -19.50
CA ASN A 342 -2.11 -29.02 -19.58
C ASN A 342 -2.62 -28.75 -21.00
N THR A 343 -2.53 -29.78 -21.84
CA THR A 343 -2.93 -29.70 -23.26
C THR A 343 -4.38 -29.24 -23.46
N LYS A 344 -5.29 -29.60 -22.56
CA LYS A 344 -6.69 -29.16 -22.61
C LYS A 344 -6.84 -27.67 -22.31
N LEU A 345 -6.12 -27.14 -21.32
CA LEU A 345 -6.12 -25.72 -21.03
C LEU A 345 -5.47 -24.94 -22.17
N LEU A 346 -4.31 -25.38 -22.66
CA LEU A 346 -3.60 -24.70 -23.75
C LEU A 346 -4.44 -24.67 -25.04
N ALA A 347 -5.12 -25.77 -25.38
CA ALA A 347 -6.04 -25.79 -26.53
C ALA A 347 -7.18 -24.79 -26.38
N ARG A 348 -7.81 -24.71 -25.19
CA ARG A 348 -8.85 -23.69 -24.92
C ARG A 348 -8.31 -22.26 -25.03
N LEU A 349 -7.08 -22.02 -24.58
CA LEU A 349 -6.44 -20.72 -24.71
C LEU A 349 -6.15 -20.35 -26.18
N GLN A 350 -5.75 -21.32 -27.00
CA GLN A 350 -5.56 -21.13 -28.44
C GLN A 350 -6.89 -20.87 -29.15
N GLU A 351 -7.93 -21.63 -28.83
CA GLU A 351 -9.30 -21.44 -29.37
C GLU A 351 -9.91 -20.10 -28.94
N GLY A 352 -9.50 -19.55 -27.79
CA GLY A 352 -9.96 -18.26 -27.28
C GLY A 352 -9.57 -17.06 -28.14
N GLY A 353 -8.55 -17.18 -29.00
CA GLY A 353 -8.17 -16.14 -29.97
C GLY A 353 -7.73 -14.81 -29.35
N PHE A 354 -6.95 -14.86 -28.26
CA PHE A 354 -6.48 -13.66 -27.55
C PHE A 354 -5.50 -12.81 -28.39
N ASP A 355 -5.58 -11.47 -28.26
CA ASP A 355 -4.71 -10.55 -29.01
C ASP A 355 -3.42 -10.18 -28.27
N VAL A 356 -3.41 -10.26 -26.93
CA VAL A 356 -2.26 -9.90 -26.09
C VAL A 356 -2.34 -10.62 -24.76
N LEU A 357 -1.18 -11.01 -24.21
CA LEU A 357 -1.05 -11.50 -22.84
C LEU A 357 -0.38 -10.45 -21.96
N LEU A 358 -1.05 -10.08 -20.87
CA LEU A 358 -0.52 -9.23 -19.83
C LEU A 358 -0.11 -10.07 -18.62
N ALA A 359 1.09 -9.84 -18.07
CA ALA A 359 1.54 -10.52 -16.86
C ALA A 359 2.22 -9.57 -15.86
N ASP A 360 2.12 -9.90 -14.58
CA ASP A 360 2.95 -9.29 -13.54
C ASP A 360 4.31 -10.04 -13.51
N PRO A 361 5.46 -9.35 -13.56
CA PRO A 361 6.79 -9.95 -13.58
C PRO A 361 7.15 -10.73 -12.30
N VAL A 362 6.40 -10.59 -11.21
CA VAL A 362 6.53 -11.45 -10.02
C VAL A 362 6.06 -12.88 -10.32
N THR A 363 5.11 -13.04 -11.26
CA THR A 363 4.64 -14.34 -11.76
C THR A 363 5.24 -14.61 -13.14
N VAL A 364 6.37 -15.31 -13.15
CA VAL A 364 7.13 -15.61 -14.37
C VAL A 364 6.50 -16.81 -15.06
N CYS A 365 6.01 -16.60 -16.29
CA CYS A 365 5.64 -17.61 -17.28
C CYS A 365 4.89 -17.02 -18.48
N GLY A 366 4.29 -15.85 -18.28
CA GLY A 366 3.37 -15.25 -19.25
C GLY A 366 3.98 -15.10 -20.63
N ASP A 367 5.27 -14.79 -20.69
CA ASP A 367 6.08 -14.71 -21.90
C ASP A 367 6.17 -16.06 -22.63
N LEU A 368 6.46 -17.16 -21.93
CA LEU A 368 6.51 -18.50 -22.53
C LEU A 368 5.15 -18.99 -23.00
N VAL A 369 4.09 -18.70 -22.24
CA VAL A 369 2.71 -18.99 -22.63
C VAL A 369 2.32 -18.18 -23.87
N ALA A 370 2.59 -16.88 -23.89
CA ALA A 370 2.33 -16.01 -25.03
C ALA A 370 3.07 -16.49 -26.29
N LEU A 371 4.33 -16.91 -26.14
CA LEU A 371 5.12 -17.48 -27.22
C LEU A 371 4.51 -18.78 -27.78
N LYS A 372 3.98 -19.66 -26.91
CA LYS A 372 3.26 -20.88 -27.35
C LYS A 372 1.92 -20.59 -27.99
N LEU A 373 1.25 -19.51 -27.59
CA LEU A 373 0.00 -19.05 -28.20
C LEU A 373 0.24 -18.24 -29.49
N GLY A 374 1.46 -17.76 -29.72
CA GLY A 374 1.81 -16.93 -30.88
C GLY A 374 1.28 -15.49 -30.78
N ILE A 375 1.13 -14.96 -29.57
CA ILE A 375 0.52 -13.64 -29.31
C ILE A 375 1.50 -12.66 -28.67
N PRO A 376 1.33 -11.35 -28.90
CA PRO A 376 2.07 -10.31 -28.18
C PRO A 376 2.01 -10.47 -26.66
N PHE A 377 3.10 -10.06 -26.01
CA PHE A 377 3.29 -10.17 -24.56
C PHE A 377 3.72 -8.83 -23.96
N VAL A 378 3.17 -8.47 -22.80
CA VAL A 378 3.54 -7.26 -22.06
C VAL A 378 3.58 -7.52 -20.56
N TYR A 379 4.70 -7.14 -19.91
CA TYR A 379 4.74 -7.02 -18.45
C TYR A 379 4.09 -5.72 -17.99
N THR A 380 3.28 -5.77 -16.94
CA THR A 380 2.56 -4.60 -16.41
C THR A 380 3.44 -3.65 -15.61
N LEU A 381 4.63 -4.10 -15.20
CA LEU A 381 5.62 -3.27 -14.52
C LEU A 381 7.05 -3.70 -14.91
N ARG A 382 7.99 -2.77 -14.84
CA ARG A 382 9.42 -3.05 -15.04
C ARG A 382 10.02 -3.48 -13.72
N PHE A 383 10.24 -4.77 -13.57
CA PHE A 383 10.85 -5.33 -12.38
C PHE A 383 11.67 -6.55 -12.74
N SER A 384 12.95 -6.50 -12.40
CA SER A 384 13.77 -7.66 -12.13
C SER A 384 14.51 -7.44 -10.82
N PRO A 385 14.91 -8.50 -10.09
CA PRO A 385 15.78 -8.36 -8.92
C PRO A 385 16.99 -7.48 -9.29
N ALA A 386 17.19 -6.38 -8.56
CA ALA A 386 18.27 -5.40 -8.79
C ALA A 386 18.30 -4.70 -10.15
N SER A 387 17.15 -4.66 -10.83
CA SER A 387 17.05 -4.17 -12.20
C SER A 387 18.07 -4.84 -13.14
N THR A 388 18.41 -6.09 -12.86
CA THR A 388 19.49 -6.84 -13.52
C THR A 388 19.18 -7.02 -15.01
N VAL A 389 17.94 -7.40 -15.36
CA VAL A 389 17.49 -7.50 -16.75
C VAL A 389 17.54 -6.14 -17.44
N GLU A 390 17.08 -5.09 -16.77
CA GLU A 390 17.08 -3.73 -17.30
C GLU A 390 18.50 -3.22 -17.55
N ARG A 391 19.46 -3.52 -16.65
CA ARG A 391 20.87 -3.15 -16.79
C ARG A 391 21.56 -3.92 -17.90
N HIS A 392 21.46 -5.25 -17.89
CA HIS A 392 22.25 -6.11 -18.78
C HIS A 392 21.59 -6.31 -20.15
N CYS A 393 20.27 -6.56 -20.18
CA CYS A 393 19.52 -6.76 -21.43
C CYS A 393 19.03 -5.42 -21.98
N GLY A 394 18.38 -4.60 -21.12
CA GLY A 394 17.85 -3.30 -21.51
C GLY A 394 18.89 -2.20 -21.71
N LYS A 395 20.17 -2.48 -21.37
CA LYS A 395 21.30 -1.54 -21.43
C LYS A 395 21.03 -0.22 -20.69
N ILE A 396 20.18 -0.23 -19.66
CA ILE A 396 19.88 0.95 -18.85
C ILE A 396 21.12 1.27 -17.99
N PRO A 397 21.69 2.49 -18.10
CA PRO A 397 22.82 2.87 -17.26
C PRO A 397 22.42 2.89 -15.79
N ALA A 398 23.11 2.11 -14.97
CA ALA A 398 22.94 2.12 -13.52
C ALA A 398 24.30 2.15 -12.81
N PRO A 399 25.00 3.30 -12.79
CA PRO A 399 26.32 3.37 -12.18
C PRO A 399 26.22 3.18 -10.67
N ALA A 400 26.84 2.11 -10.16
CA ALA A 400 26.84 1.75 -8.74
C ALA A 400 27.45 2.85 -7.84
N SER A 401 28.06 3.88 -8.40
CA SER A 401 28.55 5.02 -7.63
C SER A 401 27.43 5.94 -7.16
N TYR A 402 26.28 6.04 -7.85
CA TYR A 402 25.19 6.97 -7.47
C TYR A 402 23.77 6.43 -7.72
N VAL A 403 23.62 5.26 -8.35
CA VAL A 403 22.32 4.58 -8.43
C VAL A 403 22.30 3.53 -7.31
N PRO A 404 21.41 3.66 -6.31
CA PRO A 404 21.36 2.69 -5.21
C PRO A 404 20.86 1.33 -5.70
N ALA A 405 21.53 0.27 -5.29
CA ALA A 405 21.13 -1.11 -5.53
C ALA A 405 19.75 -1.34 -4.91
N ALA A 406 18.92 -2.13 -5.58
CA ALA A 406 17.58 -2.41 -5.09
C ALA A 406 17.65 -3.01 -3.68
N LEU A 407 16.74 -2.59 -2.79
CA LEU A 407 16.68 -3.06 -1.41
C LEU A 407 17.89 -2.68 -0.52
N SER A 408 18.80 -1.80 -0.97
CA SER A 408 20.01 -1.46 -0.21
C SER A 408 19.83 -0.40 0.89
N GLU A 409 18.64 0.23 0.93
CA GLU A 409 18.29 1.43 1.72
C GLU A 409 19.12 2.69 1.39
N LEU A 410 19.98 2.62 0.37
CA LEU A 410 20.79 3.75 -0.05
C LEU A 410 19.98 4.71 -0.91
N THR A 411 20.40 5.98 -0.94
CA THR A 411 19.88 7.01 -1.84
C THR A 411 20.90 7.31 -2.93
N ASP A 412 20.58 8.24 -3.83
CA ASP A 412 21.52 8.78 -4.82
C ASP A 412 22.69 9.58 -4.18
N HIS A 413 22.53 10.01 -2.93
CA HIS A 413 23.55 10.68 -2.14
C HIS A 413 24.28 9.70 -1.20
N MET A 414 25.34 9.07 -1.71
CA MET A 414 26.17 8.12 -0.95
C MET A 414 27.55 8.68 -0.57
N THR A 415 27.97 8.42 0.68
CA THR A 415 29.36 8.51 1.14
C THR A 415 30.24 7.47 0.45
N PHE A 416 31.58 7.58 0.58
CA PHE A 416 32.49 6.60 0.00
C PHE A 416 32.21 5.15 0.46
N GLY A 417 32.00 4.94 1.76
CA GLY A 417 31.69 3.61 2.31
C GLY A 417 30.36 3.05 1.81
N GLU A 418 29.36 3.90 1.66
CA GLU A 418 28.07 3.52 1.07
C GLU A 418 28.19 3.16 -0.41
N ARG A 419 29.04 3.85 -1.18
CA ARG A 419 29.32 3.49 -2.59
C ARG A 419 30.02 2.14 -2.70
N VAL A 420 30.94 1.82 -1.78
CA VAL A 420 31.58 0.50 -1.71
C VAL A 420 30.54 -0.57 -1.39
N LYS A 421 29.71 -0.35 -0.36
CA LYS A 421 28.58 -1.24 -0.03
C LYS A 421 27.67 -1.44 -1.23
N ASN A 422 27.31 -0.36 -1.92
CA ASN A 422 26.44 -0.39 -3.08
C ASN A 422 27.03 -1.22 -4.23
N THR A 423 28.32 -1.04 -4.51
CA THR A 423 29.02 -1.79 -5.54
C THR A 423 29.04 -3.29 -5.23
N ILE A 424 29.29 -3.67 -3.97
CA ILE A 424 29.22 -5.06 -3.52
C ILE A 424 27.79 -5.61 -3.65
N SER A 425 26.79 -4.81 -3.27
CA SER A 425 25.38 -5.15 -3.42
C SER A 425 24.99 -5.49 -4.86
N TYR A 426 25.46 -4.70 -5.85
CA TYR A 426 25.25 -5.00 -7.27
C TYR A 426 25.84 -6.36 -7.66
N LEU A 427 27.09 -6.64 -7.27
CA LEU A 427 27.75 -7.90 -7.59
C LEU A 427 27.04 -9.12 -6.99
N LEU A 428 26.60 -9.01 -5.73
CA LEU A 428 25.86 -10.08 -5.06
C LEU A 428 24.49 -10.32 -5.70
N GLN A 429 23.81 -9.25 -6.14
CA GLN A 429 22.52 -9.35 -6.82
C GLN A 429 22.65 -9.95 -8.22
N ASP A 430 23.68 -9.53 -8.98
CA ASP A 430 24.00 -10.11 -10.29
C ASP A 430 24.27 -11.62 -10.15
N TYR A 431 25.08 -12.02 -9.17
CA TYR A 431 25.36 -13.44 -8.91
C TYR A 431 24.10 -14.24 -8.57
N ILE A 432 23.23 -13.73 -7.68
CA ILE A 432 21.99 -14.40 -7.31
C ILE A 432 21.06 -14.52 -8.53
N PHE A 433 20.96 -13.44 -9.32
CA PHE A 433 20.12 -13.43 -10.52
C PHE A 433 20.64 -14.41 -11.58
N GLU A 434 21.94 -14.41 -11.88
CA GLU A 434 22.54 -15.33 -12.85
C GLU A 434 22.34 -16.79 -12.46
N SER A 435 22.52 -17.12 -11.17
CA SER A 435 22.28 -18.47 -10.65
C SER A 435 20.85 -18.94 -10.94
N TYR A 436 19.87 -18.08 -10.72
CA TYR A 436 18.45 -18.36 -10.96
C TYR A 436 18.09 -18.34 -12.46
N TRP A 437 18.64 -17.40 -13.23
CA TRP A 437 18.36 -17.25 -14.66
C TRP A 437 18.91 -18.42 -15.48
N GLY A 438 20.04 -19.00 -15.06
CA GLY A 438 20.56 -20.23 -15.66
C GLY A 438 19.56 -21.40 -15.58
N GLU A 439 18.84 -21.53 -14.46
CA GLU A 439 17.80 -22.56 -14.30
C GLU A 439 16.58 -22.26 -15.19
N TRP A 440 16.16 -21.00 -15.31
CA TRP A 440 15.12 -20.60 -16.27
C TRP A 440 15.51 -20.90 -17.71
N ASN A 441 16.72 -20.57 -18.14
CA ASN A 441 17.15 -20.81 -19.51
C ASN A 441 17.11 -22.32 -19.85
N SER A 442 17.52 -23.17 -18.90
CA SER A 442 17.40 -24.63 -19.01
C SER A 442 15.94 -25.08 -19.14
N TYR A 443 15.05 -24.52 -18.32
CA TYR A 443 13.61 -24.79 -18.38
C TYR A 443 12.98 -24.34 -19.72
N TYR A 444 13.28 -23.13 -20.18
CA TYR A 444 12.83 -22.59 -21.47
C TYR A 444 13.27 -23.48 -22.63
N SER A 445 14.56 -23.85 -22.65
CA SER A 445 15.12 -24.73 -23.67
C SER A 445 14.38 -26.08 -23.71
N LYS A 446 14.06 -26.64 -22.54
CA LYS A 446 13.29 -27.89 -22.42
C LYS A 446 11.87 -27.77 -22.97
N VAL A 447 11.17 -26.66 -22.70
CA VAL A 447 9.78 -26.44 -23.16
C VAL A 447 9.70 -26.12 -24.65
N LEU A 448 10.67 -25.38 -25.18
CA LEU A 448 10.69 -24.95 -26.58
C LEU A 448 11.31 -26.01 -27.51
N GLY A 449 12.10 -26.95 -26.98
CA GLY A 449 12.76 -27.97 -27.77
C GLY A 449 13.95 -27.46 -28.59
N SER A 450 14.43 -26.24 -28.30
CA SER A 450 15.58 -25.60 -28.92
C SER A 450 16.64 -25.27 -27.87
N PHE A 451 17.90 -25.63 -28.12
CA PHE A 451 19.03 -25.18 -27.30
C PHE A 451 19.36 -23.71 -27.64
N GLY A 452 19.27 -22.84 -26.63
CA GLY A 452 19.78 -21.47 -26.69
C GLY A 452 18.69 -20.41 -26.62
N CYS A 453 18.83 -19.48 -25.68
CA CYS A 453 18.09 -18.22 -25.70
C CYS A 453 18.33 -17.50 -27.03
N LEU A 454 17.27 -16.83 -27.48
CA LEU A 454 17.32 -15.67 -28.37
C LEU A 454 18.43 -14.73 -27.88
N ASP A 455 19.45 -14.53 -28.71
CA ASP A 455 20.43 -13.45 -28.56
C ASP A 455 19.79 -12.06 -28.74
#